data_AF-A0A4V2B0G6-F1
#
_entry.id   AF-A0A4V2B0G6-F1
#
_cell.length_a   1.000
_cell.length_b   1.000
_cell.length_c   1.000
_cell.angle_alpha   90.00
_cell.angle_beta   90.00
_cell.angle_gamma   90.00
#
_symmetry.space_group_name_H-M   'P 1'
#
loop_
_entity.id
_entity.type
_entity.pdbx_description
1 polymer ?
#
loop_
_entity_poly.entity_id
_entity_poly.type
_entity_poly.pdbx_seq_one_letter_code
_entity_poly.pdbx_strand_id
1 'polypeptide(L)'
;MQAERLPILNAASNACSTGVLITSHADETHLKERCKLENIRLIHKNSLHRAFIHLGAKSRPGQVDAVLIDDDPLVRLFWAQFGRKNGLTIEPFTSGQEFQVRAAEFPKSTRLFIDSSLADGIKGEVISEQFSKMGFERIFLTTGYDPDPSLERPWIKAIFGKSPELEWFK
;
A
#
# COMPACT_ATOMS: atom_id res chain seq x y z
N MET A 1 -28.12 -9.60 -43.25
CA MET A 1 -27.80 -10.58 -42.20
C MET A 1 -27.59 -9.80 -40.92
N GLN A 2 -28.47 -10.01 -39.95
CA GLN A 2 -28.62 -9.18 -38.75
C GLN A 2 -27.37 -9.28 -37.87
N ALA A 3 -26.78 -8.12 -37.55
CA ALA A 3 -25.79 -8.00 -36.50
C ALA A 3 -26.49 -8.21 -35.16
N GLU A 4 -26.38 -9.42 -34.61
CA GLU A 4 -26.79 -9.71 -33.24
C GLU A 4 -26.08 -8.74 -32.29
N ARG A 5 -26.89 -7.95 -31.59
CA ARG A 5 -26.45 -6.97 -30.60
C ARG A 5 -25.85 -7.73 -29.42
N LEU A 6 -24.52 -7.74 -29.30
CA LEU A 6 -23.84 -8.27 -28.10
C LEU A 6 -24.23 -7.43 -26.87
N PRO A 7 -24.95 -8.00 -25.87
CA PRO A 7 -25.50 -7.26 -24.72
C PRO A 7 -24.44 -6.61 -23.81
N ILE A 8 -23.21 -7.12 -23.88
CA ILE A 8 -22.11 -6.81 -22.95
C ILE A 8 -21.62 -5.36 -23.09
N LEU A 9 -21.68 -4.80 -24.30
CA LEU A 9 -21.19 -3.44 -24.56
C LEU A 9 -22.16 -2.35 -24.07
N ASN A 10 -23.47 -2.61 -24.09
CA ASN A 10 -24.47 -1.71 -23.51
C ASN A 10 -24.41 -1.64 -21.97
N ALA A 11 -23.86 -2.67 -21.32
CA ALA A 11 -23.64 -2.63 -19.88
C ALA A 11 -22.40 -1.78 -19.52
N ALA A 12 -21.38 -1.78 -20.39
CA ALA A 12 -20.15 -1.01 -20.21
C ALA A 12 -20.37 0.51 -20.38
N SER A 13 -21.29 0.93 -21.26
CA SER A 13 -21.59 2.36 -21.48
C SER A 13 -22.30 3.05 -20.30
N ASN A 14 -22.92 2.28 -19.39
CA ASN A 14 -23.61 2.80 -18.20
C ASN A 14 -22.75 2.80 -16.93
N ALA A 15 -21.50 2.32 -16.97
CA ALA A 15 -20.66 2.18 -15.80
C ALA A 15 -19.24 2.74 -16.02
N CYS A 16 -19.03 3.97 -15.52
CA CYS A 16 -17.73 4.62 -15.29
C CYS A 16 -16.89 4.90 -16.56
N SER A 17 -16.32 6.10 -16.65
CA SER A 17 -15.63 6.65 -17.82
C SER A 17 -14.31 5.96 -18.24
N THR A 18 -14.02 4.75 -17.73
CA THR A 18 -12.79 3.98 -18.03
C THR A 18 -12.99 2.46 -17.96
N GLY A 19 -14.02 1.93 -18.64
CA GLY A 19 -14.28 0.49 -18.74
C GLY A 19 -13.10 -0.31 -19.34
N VAL A 20 -12.95 -1.56 -18.91
CA VAL A 20 -11.99 -2.53 -19.47
C VAL A 20 -12.76 -3.77 -19.94
N LEU A 21 -12.66 -4.11 -21.23
CA LEU A 21 -13.18 -5.34 -21.79
C LEU A 21 -12.09 -6.42 -21.77
N ILE A 22 -12.40 -7.57 -21.20
CA ILE A 22 -11.52 -8.74 -21.16
C ILE A 22 -12.16 -9.86 -21.99
N THR A 23 -11.49 -10.31 -23.04
CA THR A 23 -12.04 -11.35 -23.94
C THR A 23 -10.94 -12.20 -24.57
N SER A 24 -11.24 -13.45 -24.91
CA SER A 24 -10.37 -14.33 -25.72
C SER A 24 -10.35 -13.96 -27.20
N HIS A 25 -11.22 -13.04 -27.62
CA HIS A 25 -11.36 -12.59 -29.01
C HIS A 25 -10.80 -11.18 -29.20
N ALA A 26 -9.83 -10.77 -28.37
CA ALA A 26 -9.34 -9.39 -28.39
C ALA A 26 -8.65 -9.01 -29.72
N ASP A 27 -8.37 -10.00 -30.58
CA ASP A 27 -7.77 -9.79 -31.89
C ASP A 27 -8.75 -9.43 -33.01
N GLU A 28 -10.05 -9.61 -32.80
CA GLU A 28 -11.07 -9.30 -33.80
C GLU A 28 -11.14 -7.79 -34.08
N THR A 29 -10.99 -7.42 -35.36
CA THR A 29 -10.94 -6.02 -35.80
C THR A 29 -12.15 -5.22 -35.36
N HIS A 30 -13.35 -5.78 -35.48
CA HIS A 30 -14.58 -5.09 -35.11
C HIS A 30 -14.66 -4.79 -33.59
N LEU A 31 -14.08 -5.65 -32.73
CA LEU A 31 -13.98 -5.40 -31.30
C LEU A 31 -12.95 -4.31 -30.98
N LYS A 32 -11.80 -4.31 -31.67
CA LYS A 32 -10.77 -3.27 -31.54
C LYS A 32 -11.33 -1.89 -31.92
N GLU A 33 -12.02 -1.80 -33.05
CA GLU A 33 -12.61 -0.55 -33.54
C GLU A 33 -13.70 -0.05 -32.59
N ARG A 34 -14.58 -0.94 -32.13
CA ARG A 34 -15.64 -0.55 -31.21
C ARG A 34 -15.13 -0.13 -29.84
N CYS A 35 -14.16 -0.83 -29.28
CA CYS A 35 -13.52 -0.43 -28.02
C CYS A 35 -12.82 0.93 -28.14
N LYS A 36 -12.20 1.24 -29.29
CA LYS A 36 -11.62 2.57 -29.56
C LYS A 36 -12.69 3.66 -29.62
N LEU A 37 -13.79 3.41 -30.33
CA LEU A 37 -14.90 4.37 -30.45
C LEU A 37 -15.57 4.66 -29.10
N GLU A 38 -15.71 3.65 -28.25
CA GLU A 38 -16.36 3.75 -26.94
C GLU A 38 -15.38 4.09 -25.80
N ASN A 39 -14.10 4.35 -26.10
CA ASN A 39 -13.02 4.61 -25.12
C ASN A 39 -12.89 3.52 -24.03
N ILE A 40 -13.06 2.25 -24.43
CA ILE A 40 -12.94 1.07 -23.58
C ILE A 40 -11.56 0.46 -23.81
N ARG A 41 -10.81 0.17 -22.73
CA ARG A 41 -9.54 -0.55 -22.84
C ARG A 41 -9.80 -2.03 -23.12
N LEU A 42 -9.08 -2.62 -24.05
CA LEU A 42 -9.22 -4.03 -24.42
C LEU A 42 -8.02 -4.84 -23.92
N ILE A 43 -8.27 -5.88 -23.13
CA ILE A 43 -7.25 -6.82 -22.64
C ILE A 43 -7.57 -8.23 -23.13
N HIS A 44 -6.58 -8.89 -23.71
CA HIS A 44 -6.71 -10.30 -24.08
C HIS A 44 -6.81 -11.16 -22.81
N LYS A 45 -7.83 -12.02 -22.71
CA LYS A 45 -8.07 -12.87 -21.52
C LYS A 45 -6.85 -13.73 -21.17
N ASN A 46 -6.18 -14.27 -22.19
CA ASN A 46 -4.96 -15.04 -22.00
C ASN A 46 -3.82 -14.22 -21.39
N SER A 47 -3.83 -12.88 -21.43
CA SER A 47 -2.82 -12.05 -20.74
C SER A 47 -3.00 -12.04 -19.22
N LEU A 48 -4.17 -12.47 -18.71
CA LEU A 48 -4.45 -12.50 -17.28
C LEU A 48 -3.61 -13.51 -16.48
N HIS A 49 -2.96 -14.48 -17.13
CA HIS A 49 -2.03 -15.38 -16.43
C HIS A 49 -0.87 -14.62 -15.76
N ARG A 50 -0.56 -13.40 -16.23
CA ARG A 50 0.46 -12.51 -15.65
C ARG A 50 -0.13 -11.40 -14.78
N ALA A 51 -1.45 -11.34 -14.66
CA ALA A 51 -2.10 -10.34 -13.84
C ALA A 51 -2.06 -10.77 -12.38
N PHE A 52 -1.53 -9.90 -11.52
CA PHE A 52 -1.66 -10.07 -10.08
C PHE A 52 -3.10 -9.73 -9.68
N ILE A 53 -3.82 -10.71 -9.14
CA ILE A 53 -5.13 -10.48 -8.55
C ILE A 53 -4.89 -10.04 -7.11
N HIS A 54 -5.04 -8.74 -6.85
CA HIS A 54 -4.99 -8.22 -5.49
C HIS A 54 -6.33 -8.50 -4.79
N LEU A 55 -6.39 -9.60 -4.04
CA LEU A 55 -7.48 -9.89 -3.10
C LEU A 55 -7.14 -9.22 -1.76
N GLY A 56 -7.41 -7.93 -1.63
CA GLY A 56 -7.14 -7.17 -0.43
C GLY A 56 -7.99 -5.90 -0.40
N ALA A 57 -8.39 -5.47 0.80
CA ALA A 57 -9.10 -4.21 0.99
C ALA A 57 -8.37 -3.11 0.20
N LYS A 58 -9.08 -2.47 -0.73
CA LYS A 58 -8.50 -1.39 -1.54
C LYS A 58 -8.07 -0.28 -0.58
N SER A 59 -6.78 -0.19 -0.27
CA SER A 59 -6.19 1.10 0.05
C SER A 59 -6.58 2.02 -1.11
N ARG A 60 -7.26 3.13 -0.78
CA ARG A 60 -7.70 4.09 -1.81
C ARG A 60 -6.45 4.54 -2.55
N PRO A 61 -6.45 4.67 -3.88
CA PRO A 61 -5.29 5.19 -4.61
C PRO A 61 -4.82 6.50 -3.95
N GLY A 62 -3.58 6.51 -3.43
CA GLY A 62 -3.00 7.64 -2.69
C GLY A 62 -3.10 7.58 -1.15
N GLN A 63 -3.66 6.53 -0.56
CA GLN A 63 -3.72 6.35 0.89
C GLN A 63 -2.61 5.41 1.37
N VAL A 64 -1.72 5.93 2.20
CA VAL A 64 -0.66 5.18 2.88
C VAL A 64 -1.25 4.46 4.09
N ASP A 65 -1.10 3.14 4.16
CA ASP A 65 -1.60 2.32 5.27
C ASP A 65 -0.70 2.40 6.50
N ALA A 66 0.61 2.54 6.27
CA ALA A 66 1.61 2.75 7.29
C ALA A 66 2.90 3.37 6.76
N VAL A 67 3.65 3.95 7.68
CA VAL A 67 5.03 4.40 7.49
C VAL A 67 5.96 3.48 8.27
N LEU A 68 7.07 3.09 7.65
CA LEU A 68 8.18 2.41 8.31
C LEU A 68 9.38 3.35 8.37
N ILE A 69 10.01 3.48 9.54
CA ILE A 69 11.27 4.20 9.73
C ILE A 69 12.31 3.21 10.23
N ASP A 70 13.26 2.87 9.37
CA ASP A 70 14.27 1.84 9.63
C ASP A 70 15.48 2.07 8.71
N ASP A 71 16.70 2.12 9.25
CA ASP A 71 17.91 2.36 8.46
C ASP A 71 18.41 1.11 7.73
N ASP A 72 17.95 -0.09 8.09
CA ASP A 72 18.31 -1.34 7.42
C ASP A 72 17.56 -1.48 6.06
N PRO A 73 18.29 -1.49 4.92
CA PRO A 73 17.67 -1.64 3.60
C PRO A 73 16.95 -2.99 3.41
N LEU A 74 17.39 -4.06 4.08
CA LEU A 74 16.75 -5.37 4.00
C LEU A 74 15.42 -5.39 4.74
N VAL A 75 15.32 -4.74 5.90
CA VAL A 75 14.04 -4.60 6.62
C VAL A 75 13.05 -3.79 5.79
N ARG A 76 13.48 -2.65 5.24
CA ARG A 76 12.63 -1.84 4.35
C ARG A 76 12.16 -2.63 3.12
N LEU A 77 13.05 -3.40 2.49
CA LEU A 77 12.70 -4.25 1.35
C LEU A 77 11.67 -5.31 1.74
N PHE A 78 11.86 -5.95 2.89
CA PHE A 78 10.96 -6.99 3.39
C PHE A 78 9.56 -6.44 3.66
N TRP A 79 9.45 -5.30 4.35
CA TRP A 79 8.16 -4.64 4.59
C TRP A 79 7.49 -4.18 3.30
N ALA A 80 8.24 -3.63 2.34
CA ALA A 80 7.70 -3.26 1.04
C ALA A 80 7.16 -4.49 0.26
N GLN A 81 7.86 -5.62 0.31
CA GLN A 81 7.39 -6.88 -0.28
C GLN A 81 6.14 -7.40 0.43
N PHE A 82 6.11 -7.37 1.77
CA PHE A 82 4.94 -7.72 2.56
C PHE A 82 3.73 -6.86 2.19
N GLY A 83 3.91 -5.54 2.10
CA GLY A 83 2.84 -4.62 1.72
C GLY A 83 2.27 -4.95 0.34
N ARG A 84 3.14 -5.10 -0.67
CA ARG A 84 2.73 -5.48 -2.04
C ARG A 84 1.95 -6.79 -2.09
N LYS A 85 2.39 -7.80 -1.34
CA LYS A 85 1.73 -9.13 -1.29
C LYS A 85 0.33 -9.05 -0.68
N ASN A 86 0.12 -8.13 0.25
CA ASN A 86 -1.12 -8.00 1.02
C ASN A 86 -2.01 -6.82 0.58
N GLY A 87 -1.63 -6.09 -0.46
CA GLY A 87 -2.37 -4.91 -0.92
C GLY A 87 -2.28 -3.71 0.04
N LEU A 88 -1.22 -3.61 0.84
CA LEU A 88 -0.95 -2.48 1.72
C LEU A 88 0.09 -1.55 1.09
N THR A 89 -0.13 -0.25 1.23
CA THR A 89 0.84 0.80 0.90
C THR A 89 1.64 1.13 2.15
N ILE A 90 2.86 0.61 2.23
CA ILE A 90 3.82 0.90 3.31
C ILE A 90 4.90 1.80 2.74
N GLU A 91 5.02 3.01 3.30
CA GLU A 91 6.01 3.97 2.86
C GLU A 91 7.26 3.92 3.76
N PRO A 92 8.43 3.52 3.22
CA PRO A 92 9.62 3.34 4.02
C PRO A 92 10.51 4.60 4.01
N PHE A 93 11.10 4.91 5.16
CA PHE A 93 12.07 5.99 5.37
C PHE A 93 13.30 5.42 6.07
N THR A 94 14.45 5.99 5.76
CA THR A 94 15.74 5.58 6.35
C THR A 94 15.99 6.19 7.72
N SER A 95 15.34 7.32 8.02
CA SER A 95 15.55 8.07 9.24
C SER A 95 14.32 8.86 9.66
N GLY A 96 14.26 9.24 10.94
CA GLY A 96 13.21 10.11 11.45
C GLY A 96 13.20 11.49 10.77
N GLN A 97 14.38 12.01 10.43
CA GLN A 97 14.56 13.30 9.77
C GLN A 97 13.98 13.29 8.35
N GLU A 98 14.21 12.21 7.60
CA GLU A 98 13.64 12.04 6.25
C GLU A 98 12.11 12.04 6.32
N PHE A 99 11.53 11.32 7.28
CA PHE A 99 10.09 11.33 7.50
C PHE A 99 9.59 12.72 7.95
N GLN A 100 10.31 13.39 8.85
CA GLN A 100 9.90 14.69 9.41
C GLN A 100 9.68 15.75 8.34
N VAL A 101 10.50 15.78 7.29
CA VAL A 101 10.36 16.71 6.15
C VAL A 101 9.01 16.52 5.44
N ARG A 102 8.51 15.29 5.39
CA ARG A 102 7.27 14.91 4.70
C ARG A 102 6.10 14.67 5.65
N ALA A 103 6.30 14.76 6.96
CA ALA A 103 5.31 14.42 7.97
C ALA A 103 4.00 15.22 7.88
N ALA A 104 4.01 16.37 7.19
CA ALA A 104 2.81 17.17 6.90
C ALA A 104 1.92 16.56 5.81
N GLU A 105 2.46 15.67 4.96
CA GLU A 105 1.73 14.96 3.89
C GLU A 105 0.84 13.84 4.45
N PHE A 106 1.10 13.40 5.68
CA PHE A 106 0.45 12.23 6.28
C PHE A 106 -0.63 12.65 7.29
N PRO A 107 -1.80 11.99 7.27
CA PRO A 107 -2.77 12.09 8.36
C PRO A 107 -2.14 11.71 9.70
N LYS A 108 -2.57 12.35 10.79
CA LYS A 108 -2.08 12.04 12.15
C LYS A 108 -2.52 10.67 12.67
N SER A 109 -3.52 10.08 12.02
CA SER A 109 -3.96 8.71 12.22
C SER A 109 -3.12 7.66 11.49
N THR A 110 -2.12 8.05 10.69
CA THR A 110 -1.23 7.11 9.99
C THR A 110 -0.45 6.27 11.00
N ARG A 111 -0.36 4.95 10.76
CA ARG A 111 0.42 4.04 11.59
C ARG A 111 1.91 4.27 11.33
N LEU A 112 2.67 4.61 12.38
CA LEU A 112 4.11 4.76 12.30
C LEU A 112 4.77 3.56 12.98
N PHE A 113 5.54 2.79 12.23
CA PHE A 113 6.41 1.73 12.76
C PHE A 113 7.85 2.24 12.73
N ILE A 114 8.47 2.34 13.90
CA ILE A 114 9.78 3.00 14.08
C ILE A 114 10.74 1.98 14.68
N ASP A 115 11.89 1.78 14.04
CA ASP A 115 12.93 0.96 14.65
C ASP A 115 13.40 1.56 15.97
N SER A 116 13.46 0.73 17.01
CA SER A 116 14.06 1.05 18.31
C SER A 116 15.55 1.45 18.20
N SER A 117 16.29 0.91 17.22
CA SER A 117 17.73 1.15 17.08
C SER A 117 18.11 1.61 15.68
N LEU A 118 17.96 2.93 15.44
CA LEU A 118 18.36 3.55 14.19
C LEU A 118 19.89 3.80 14.13
N ALA A 119 20.38 4.11 12.94
CA ALA A 119 21.76 4.51 12.69
C ALA A 119 22.27 5.63 13.64
N ASP A 120 23.60 5.71 13.79
CA ASP A 120 24.29 6.71 14.63
C ASP A 120 23.88 6.71 16.11
N GLY A 121 23.35 5.58 16.59
CA GLY A 121 22.91 5.41 17.98
C GLY A 121 21.60 6.13 18.31
N ILE A 122 20.87 6.58 17.29
CA ILE A 122 19.58 7.22 17.47
C ILE A 122 18.56 6.19 17.94
N LYS A 123 17.88 6.51 19.05
CA LYS A 123 16.87 5.67 19.66
C LYS A 123 15.49 5.97 19.09
N GLY A 124 14.79 4.94 18.61
CA GLY A 124 13.44 5.06 18.05
C GLY A 124 12.46 5.67 19.04
N GLU A 125 12.63 5.39 20.33
CA GLU A 125 11.85 5.93 21.45
C GLU A 125 11.94 7.47 21.48
N VAL A 126 13.13 8.03 21.23
CA VAL A 126 13.37 9.48 21.25
C VAL A 126 12.70 10.15 20.05
N ILE A 127 12.83 9.55 18.86
CA ILE A 127 12.20 10.04 17.63
C ILE A 127 10.67 9.93 17.71
N SER A 128 10.16 8.83 18.26
CA SER A 128 8.72 8.59 18.44
C SER A 128 8.04 9.66 19.30
N GLU A 129 8.73 10.17 20.33
CA GLU A 129 8.22 11.25 21.17
C GLU A 129 8.00 12.53 20.36
N GLN A 130 8.91 12.85 19.44
CA GLN A 130 8.79 14.02 18.58
C GLN A 130 7.56 13.91 17.68
N PHE A 131 7.31 12.74 17.08
CA PHE A 131 6.13 12.54 16.25
C PHE A 131 4.83 12.54 17.07
N SER A 132 4.86 12.05 18.31
CA SER A 132 3.73 12.20 19.22
C SER A 132 3.43 13.68 19.51
N LYS A 133 4.45 14.50 19.77
CA LYS A 133 4.31 15.95 19.93
C LYS A 133 3.82 16.65 18.66
N MET A 134 4.10 16.09 17.49
CA MET A 134 3.55 16.55 16.19
C MET A 134 2.10 16.06 15.94
N GLY A 135 1.52 15.32 16.89
CA GLY A 135 0.13 14.90 16.89
C GLY A 135 -0.13 13.50 16.34
N PHE A 136 0.89 12.72 15.97
CA PHE A 136 0.65 11.34 15.52
C PHE A 136 0.18 10.44 16.66
N GLU A 137 -0.88 9.67 16.41
CA GLU A 137 -1.61 8.94 17.46
C GLU A 137 -1.33 7.43 17.46
N ARG A 138 -0.87 6.89 16.33
CA ARG A 138 -0.68 5.45 16.11
C ARG A 138 0.80 5.13 15.91
N ILE A 139 1.57 5.24 16.99
CA ILE A 139 3.02 5.04 16.97
C ILE A 139 3.37 3.69 17.60
N PHE A 140 4.21 2.92 16.91
CA PHE A 140 4.64 1.57 17.28
C PHE A 140 6.15 1.47 17.14
N LEU A 141 6.79 0.70 18.02
CA LEU A 141 8.22 0.37 17.87
C LEU A 141 8.39 -1.00 17.21
N THR A 142 9.45 -1.14 16.42
CA THR A 142 9.95 -2.43 15.95
C THR A 142 11.32 -2.72 16.56
N THR A 143 11.54 -3.95 16.99
CA THR A 143 12.80 -4.39 17.59
C THR A 143 13.21 -5.74 17.04
N GLY A 144 14.52 -5.97 16.96
CA GLY A 144 15.09 -7.28 16.63
C GLY A 144 15.15 -8.24 17.82
N TYR A 145 14.79 -7.76 19.02
CA TYR A 145 14.77 -8.53 20.26
C TYR A 145 13.33 -8.82 20.68
N ASP A 146 13.16 -9.68 21.70
CA ASP A 146 11.86 -9.86 22.34
C ASP A 146 11.35 -8.50 22.86
N PRO A 147 10.02 -8.24 22.82
CA PRO A 147 9.45 -7.01 23.33
C PRO A 147 9.88 -6.76 24.77
N ASP A 148 10.66 -5.69 24.97
CA ASP A 148 11.16 -5.30 26.29
C ASP A 148 10.22 -4.24 26.90
N PRO A 149 9.61 -4.51 28.07
CA PRO A 149 8.79 -3.53 28.79
C PRO A 149 9.52 -2.21 29.09
N SER A 150 10.86 -2.21 29.13
CA SER A 150 11.66 -1.00 29.34
C SER A 150 11.49 0.05 28.22
N LEU A 151 11.00 -0.37 27.04
CA LEU A 151 10.75 0.49 25.89
C LEU A 151 9.33 1.08 25.90
N GLU A 152 8.47 0.70 26.85
CA GLU A 152 7.12 1.24 26.96
C GLU A 152 7.15 2.75 27.22
N ARG A 153 6.36 3.51 26.45
CA ARG A 153 6.16 4.95 26.64
C ARG A 153 4.68 5.27 26.47
N PRO A 154 4.17 6.33 27.11
CA PRO A 154 2.75 6.70 27.01
C PRO A 154 2.23 6.91 25.58
N TRP A 155 3.11 7.28 24.65
CA TRP A 155 2.78 7.52 23.25
C TRP A 155 3.01 6.32 22.32
N ILE A 156 3.70 5.27 22.80
CA ILE A 156 3.92 4.04 22.03
C ILE A 156 2.76 3.08 22.32
N LYS A 157 2.05 2.68 21.27
CA LYS A 157 0.85 1.81 21.38
C LYS A 157 1.19 0.34 21.53
N ALA A 158 2.27 -0.11 20.91
CA ALA A 158 2.79 -1.46 21.03
C ALA A 158 4.24 -1.53 20.55
N ILE A 159 4.93 -2.59 20.96
CA ILE A 159 6.27 -2.96 20.52
C ILE A 159 6.14 -4.28 19.76
N PHE A 160 6.69 -4.31 18.55
CA PHE A 160 6.62 -5.46 17.65
C PHE A 160 8.02 -5.95 17.27
N GLY A 161 8.09 -7.16 16.72
CA GLY A 161 9.30 -7.64 16.06
C GLY A 161 9.57 -6.94 14.72
N LYS A 162 10.66 -7.32 14.04
CA LYS A 162 11.00 -6.81 12.69
C LYS A 162 10.15 -7.40 11.56
N SER A 163 9.38 -8.45 11.83
CA SER A 163 8.65 -9.20 10.80
C SER A 163 7.17 -8.83 10.77
N PRO A 164 6.69 -8.06 9.77
CA PRO A 164 5.33 -7.53 9.78
C PRO A 164 4.29 -8.63 9.65
N GLU A 165 3.21 -8.48 10.42
CA GLU A 165 2.03 -9.34 10.38
C GLU A 165 0.77 -8.55 10.03
N LEU A 166 -0.20 -9.20 9.39
CA LEU A 166 -1.44 -8.55 8.95
C LEU A 166 -2.25 -7.95 10.11
N GLU A 167 -2.19 -8.57 11.29
CA GLU A 167 -2.94 -8.13 12.47
C GLU A 167 -2.51 -6.73 12.94
N TRP A 168 -1.27 -6.31 12.67
CA TRP A 168 -0.76 -5.00 13.10
C TRP A 168 -1.41 -3.83 12.33
N PHE A 169 -2.06 -4.13 11.20
CA PHE A 169 -2.69 -3.15 10.31
C PHE A 169 -4.21 -3.10 10.45
N LYS A 170 -4.79 -3.86 11.37
CA LYS A 170 -6.21 -3.78 11.71
C LYS A 170 -6.50 -2.58 12.63
#